data_AF-A0A1Q7R9U0-F1
#
_entry.id   AF-A0A1Q7R9U0-F1
#
_cell.length_a   1.000
_cell.length_b   1.000
_cell.length_c   1.000
_cell.angle_alpha   90.00
_cell.angle_beta   90.00
_cell.angle_gamma   90.00
#
_symmetry.space_group_name_H-M   'P 1'
#
loop_
_entity.id
_entity.type
_entity.pdbx_description
1 polymer ?
#
loop_
_entity_poly.entity_id
_entity_poly.type
_entity_poly.pdbx_seq_one_letter_code
_entity_poly.pdbx_strand_id
1 'polypeptide(L)' 'MAPGTLDASTKELMYCAVSFTIQCNYYIASHTASARKHGMMEAMSKELMAVAGMANESGRLVSGYQVEMDEQFKTT' A
#
# COMPACT_ATOMS: atom_id res chain seq x y z
N MET A 1 2.70 -16.16 -1.28
CA MET A 1 1.71 -15.83 -2.34
C MET A 1 1.99 -16.67 -3.58
N ALA A 2 0.95 -17.04 -4.35
CA ALA A 2 1.13 -17.83 -5.56
C ALA A 2 1.88 -17.06 -6.67
N PRO A 3 2.59 -17.75 -7.58
CA PRO A 3 3.16 -17.14 -8.79
C PRO A 3 2.09 -16.47 -9.66
N GLY A 4 2.47 -15.44 -10.42
CA GLY A 4 1.57 -14.70 -11.31
C GLY A 4 2.29 -13.58 -12.05
N THR A 5 1.54 -12.70 -12.73
CA THR A 5 2.09 -11.58 -13.51
C THR A 5 2.82 -10.54 -12.67
N LEU A 6 2.38 -10.33 -11.42
CA LEU A 6 3.15 -9.58 -10.43
C LEU A 6 4.18 -10.51 -9.77
N ASP A 7 5.42 -10.05 -9.72
CA ASP A 7 6.49 -10.73 -8.99
C ASP A 7 6.22 -10.71 -7.47
N ALA A 8 6.94 -11.57 -6.74
CA ALA A 8 6.73 -11.74 -5.30
C ALA A 8 7.07 -10.48 -4.49
N SER A 9 8.08 -9.70 -4.91
CA SER A 9 8.48 -8.47 -4.24
C SER A 9 7.37 -7.42 -4.33
N THR A 10 6.85 -7.20 -5.55
CA THR A 10 5.74 -6.28 -5.80
C THR A 10 4.51 -6.65 -4.96
N LYS A 11 4.15 -7.94 -4.92
CA LYS A 11 3.01 -8.40 -4.13
C LYS A 11 3.19 -8.17 -2.63
N GLU A 12 4.38 -8.40 -2.08
CA GLU A 12 4.64 -8.20 -0.65
C GLU A 12 4.71 -6.71 -0.27
N LEU A 13 5.23 -5.85 -1.13
CA LEU A 13 5.21 -4.40 -0.93
C LEU A 13 3.77 -3.87 -0.87
N MET A 14 2.92 -4.28 -1.81
CA MET A 14 1.49 -3.95 -1.79
C MET A 14 0.82 -4.44 -0.51
N TYR A 15 1.09 -5.69 -0.10
CA TYR A 15 0.49 -6.24 1.12
C TYR A 15 0.98 -5.51 2.38
N CYS A 16 2.25 -5.12 2.45
CA CYS A 16 2.78 -4.30 3.53
C CYS A 16 2.05 -2.95 3.63
N ALA A 17 1.86 -2.24 2.52
CA ALA A 17 1.11 -0.97 2.51
C ALA A 17 -0.32 -1.13 3.04
N VAL A 18 -1.01 -2.20 2.63
CA VAL A 18 -2.35 -2.54 3.15
C VAL A 18 -2.28 -2.89 4.64
N SER A 19 -1.29 -3.66 5.07
CA SER A 19 -1.11 -4.08 6.48
C SER A 19 -0.97 -2.89 7.42
N PHE A 20 -0.20 -1.86 7.02
CA PHE A 20 -0.09 -0.61 7.78
C PHE A 20 -1.40 0.17 7.83
N THR A 21 -2.15 0.17 6.73
CA THR A 21 -3.45 0.85 6.62
C THR A 21 -4.51 0.23 7.54
N ILE A 22 -4.59 -1.11 7.57
CA ILE A 22 -5.54 -1.86 8.41
C ILE A 22 -5.03 -2.08 9.84
N GLN A 23 -3.77 -1.72 10.12
CA GLN A 23 -3.13 -1.77 11.43
C GLN A 23 -3.14 -3.17 12.09
N CYS A 24 -3.04 -4.23 11.29
CA CYS A 24 -2.95 -5.59 11.82
C CYS A 24 -1.50 -5.95 12.14
N ASN A 25 -1.16 -6.00 13.43
CA ASN A 25 0.21 -6.31 13.88
C ASN A 25 0.74 -7.64 13.34
N TYR A 26 -0.11 -8.66 13.23
CA TYR A 26 0.29 -9.96 12.66
C TYR A 26 0.70 -9.81 11.19
N TYR A 27 -0.12 -9.12 10.38
CA TYR A 27 0.20 -8.91 8.97
C TYR A 27 1.40 -8.00 8.76
N ILE A 28 1.53 -6.95 9.56
CA ILE A 28 2.73 -6.09 9.54
C ILE A 28 3.97 -6.94 9.77
N ALA A 29 3.98 -7.79 10.80
CA ALA A 29 5.13 -8.64 11.10
C ALA A 29 5.39 -9.68 10.00
N SER A 30 4.37 -10.44 9.58
CA SER A 30 4.54 -11.54 8.63
C SER A 30 4.92 -11.05 7.23
N HIS A 31 4.28 -9.99 6.75
CA HIS A 31 4.53 -9.46 5.40
C HIS A 31 5.78 -8.60 5.34
N THR A 32 6.14 -7.85 6.41
CA THR A 32 7.45 -7.16 6.44
C THR A 32 8.59 -8.17 6.38
N ALA A 33 8.48 -9.29 7.10
CA ALA A 33 9.48 -10.36 7.05
C ALA A 33 9.56 -11.00 5.65
N SER A 34 8.42 -11.25 5.01
CA SER A 34 8.36 -11.80 3.65
C SER A 34 8.91 -10.82 2.60
N ALA A 35 8.54 -9.54 2.67
CA ALA A 35 9.03 -8.48 1.78
C ALA A 35 10.55 -8.35 1.83
N ARG A 36 11.15 -8.41 3.03
CA ARG A 36 12.61 -8.40 3.18
C ARG A 36 13.28 -9.61 2.52
N LYS A 37 12.67 -10.80 2.62
CA LYS A 37 13.15 -12.00 1.89
C LYS A 37 13.09 -11.84 0.38
N HIS A 38 12.17 -11.02 -0.13
CA HIS A 38 12.01 -10.71 -1.55
C HIS A 38 12.67 -9.37 -1.96
N GLY A 39 13.68 -8.91 -1.21
CA GLY A 39 14.54 -7.81 -1.62
C GLY A 39 14.11 -6.41 -1.16
N MET A 40 13.12 -6.28 -0.26
CA MET A 40 12.76 -4.98 0.30
C MET A 40 13.93 -4.38 1.11
N MET A 41 14.46 -3.25 0.63
CA MET A 41 15.48 -2.46 1.32
C MET A 41 14.84 -1.52 2.36
N GLU A 42 15.64 -1.03 3.30
CA GLU A 42 15.18 -0.04 4.28
C GLU A 42 14.64 1.24 3.60
N ALA A 43 15.32 1.70 2.54
CA ALA A 43 14.86 2.84 1.75
C ALA A 43 13.45 2.61 1.17
N MET A 44 13.21 1.42 0.59
CA MET A 44 11.89 1.04 0.08
C MET A 44 10.84 0.99 1.18
N SER A 45 11.19 0.47 2.36
CA SER A 45 10.26 0.45 3.51
C SER A 45 9.86 1.85 3.96
N LYS A 46 10.81 2.80 4.00
CA LYS A 46 10.53 4.20 4.38
C LYS A 46 9.63 4.88 3.36
N GLU A 47 9.95 4.72 2.08
CA GLU A 47 9.16 5.29 0.98
C GLU A 47 7.75 4.69 0.93
N LEU A 48 7.62 3.37 1.09
CA LEU A 48 6.34 2.68 1.14
C LEU A 48 5.44 3.23 2.26
N MET A 49 6.00 3.45 3.46
CA MET A 49 5.27 4.04 4.58
C MET A 49 4.85 5.49 4.30
N ALA A 50 5.71 6.29 3.66
CA ALA A 50 5.39 7.66 3.29
C ALA A 50 4.23 7.73 2.28
N VAL A 51 4.28 6.90 1.23
CA VAL A 51 3.21 6.81 0.22
C VAL A 51 1.91 6.32 0.83
N ALA A 52 1.95 5.24 1.62
CA ALA A 52 0.76 4.72 2.28
C ALA A 52 0.15 5.72 3.28
N GLY A 53 0.99 6.46 4.02
CA GLY A 53 0.54 7.51 4.94
C GLY A 53 -0.16 8.64 4.20
N MET A 54 0.46 9.17 3.14
CA MET A 54 -0.10 10.23 2.30
C MET A 54 -1.42 9.81 1.63
N ALA A 55 -1.52 8.56 1.15
CA ALA A 55 -2.76 8.02 0.59
C ALA A 55 -3.88 7.92 1.65
N ASN A 56 -3.55 7.49 2.88
CA ASN A 56 -4.50 7.42 3.98
C ASN A 56 -4.99 8.80 4.42
N GLU A 57 -4.10 9.79 4.50
CA GLU A 57 -4.46 11.17 4.86
C GLU A 57 -5.34 11.81 3.79
N SER A 58 -4.86 11.85 2.55
CA SER A 58 -5.58 12.47 1.43
C SER A 58 -6.91 11.78 1.17
N GLY A 59 -6.96 10.44 1.19
CA GLY A 59 -8.19 9.67 1.01
C GLY A 59 -9.25 10.00 2.06
N ARG A 60 -8.86 10.23 3.32
CA ARG A 60 -9.79 10.65 4.38
C ARG A 60 -10.31 12.07 4.17
N LEU A 61 -9.46 12.99 3.72
CA LEU A 61 -9.87 14.37 3.41
C LEU A 61 -10.84 14.40 2.21
N VAL A 62 -10.48 13.76 1.11
CA VAL A 62 -11.31 13.65 -0.10
C VAL A 62 -12.68 13.05 0.24
N SER A 63 -12.69 11.97 1.02
CA SER A 63 -13.93 11.34 1.49
C SER A 63 -14.72 12.25 2.42
N GLY A 64 -14.07 12.91 3.39
CA GLY A 64 -14.75 13.80 4.35
C GLY A 64 -15.37 15.04 3.70
N TYR A 65 -14.70 15.63 2.71
CA TYR A 65 -15.20 16.77 1.95
C TYR A 65 -16.17 16.41 0.83
N GLN A 66 -16.41 15.11 0.59
CA GLN A 66 -17.26 14.62 -0.50
C GLN A 66 -16.84 15.22 -1.85
N VAL A 67 -15.53 15.18 -2.15
CA VAL A 67 -15.00 15.74 -3.39
C VAL A 67 -15.55 14.94 -4.58
N GLU A 68 -16.16 15.64 -5.53
CA GLU A 68 -16.70 15.05 -6.75
C GLU A 68 -15.59 14.54 -7.68
N MET A 69 -15.91 13.52 -8.48
CA MET A 69 -14.98 12.99 -9.47
C MET A 69 -14.83 13.96 -10.65
N ASP A 70 -13.60 14.32 -10.99
CA ASP A 70 -13.32 15.14 -12.18
C ASP A 70 -13.83 14.45 -13.45
N GLU A 71 -14.37 15.23 -14.39
CA GLU A 71 -14.96 14.72 -15.65
C GLU A 71 -13.98 13.83 -16.44
N GLN A 72 -12.68 14.15 -16.45
CA GLN A 72 -11.67 13.37 -17.17
C GLN A 72 -11.49 11.93 -16.65
N PHE A 73 -11.91 11.64 -15.41
CA PHE A 73 -11.81 10.31 -14.81
C PHE A 73 -13.13 9.52 -14.83
N LYS A 74 -14.23 10.15 -15.25
CA LYS A 74 -15.52 9.45 -15.40
C LYS A 74 -15.43 8.54 -16.63
N THR A 75 -15.59 7.24 -16.42
CA THR A 75 -15.80 6.30 -17.52
C THR A 75 -17.25 6.40 -17.99
N THR A 76 -17.45 6.63 -19.29
CA THR A 76 -18.78 6.55 -19.93
C THR A 76 -19.35 5.15 -19.85
#